data_AF-A0A1F3SX59-F1
#
_entry.id   AF-A0A1F3SX59-F1
#
_cell.length_a   1.000
_cell.length_b   1.000
_cell.length_c   1.000
_cell.angle_alpha   90.00
_cell.angle_beta   90.00
_cell.angle_gamma   90.00
#
_symmetry.space_group_name_H-M   'P 1'
#
loop_
_entity.id
_entity.type
_entity.pdbx_description
1 polymer ?
#
loop_
_entity_poly.entity_id
_entity_poly.type
_entity_poly.pdbx_seq_one_letter_code
_entity_poly.pdbx_strand_id
1 'polypeptide(L)'
;MRRIWVCLFFITFLISSFGISANIITPERPDVYATPGDLCDETDPDFIEYRYQEHVAYCERNVSVNLKAKIYKYYNIPANRRRSYTIDHYIPLSIGGSNHEQNLWPEHKEIKKLRPNLEVEVYEAVREGRITRQQAIDEIIKAKMNPPLLF
;
A
#
# COMPACT_ATOMS: atom_id res chain seq x y z
N MET A 1 -28.69 6.27 75.98
CA MET A 1 -27.51 7.02 75.51
C MET A 1 -26.95 6.32 74.27
N ARG A 2 -26.97 7.01 73.13
CA ARG A 2 -26.59 6.49 71.79
C ARG A 2 -25.09 6.62 71.57
N ARG A 3 -24.43 5.59 71.04
CA ARG A 3 -23.16 5.73 70.31
C ARG A 3 -23.18 4.83 69.09
N ILE A 4 -23.48 5.43 67.94
CA ILE A 4 -23.39 4.81 66.61
C ILE A 4 -21.95 5.00 66.16
N TRP A 5 -21.21 3.91 65.97
CA TRP A 5 -19.92 3.93 65.30
C TRP A 5 -20.17 3.81 63.78
N VAL A 6 -19.94 4.89 63.04
CA VAL A 6 -19.88 4.86 61.58
C VAL A 6 -18.41 4.77 61.21
N CYS A 7 -17.94 3.57 60.88
CA CYS A 7 -16.66 3.39 60.21
C CYS A 7 -16.86 3.69 58.71
N LEU A 8 -16.35 4.84 58.27
CA LEU A 8 -16.26 5.22 56.86
C LEU A 8 -15.29 4.27 56.15
N PHE A 9 -15.81 3.31 55.39
CA PHE A 9 -15.03 2.57 54.41
C PHE A 9 -14.77 3.47 53.19
N PHE A 10 -13.56 4.01 53.10
CA PHE A 10 -13.06 4.61 51.86
C PHE A 10 -12.79 3.49 50.85
N ILE A 11 -13.73 3.24 49.95
CA ILE A 11 -13.52 2.38 48.78
C ILE A 11 -12.76 3.22 47.75
N THR A 12 -11.44 3.02 47.66
CA THR A 12 -10.63 3.56 46.57
C THR A 12 -10.94 2.76 45.31
N PHE A 13 -11.75 3.32 44.43
CA PHE A 13 -12.06 2.75 43.12
C PHE A 13 -10.84 2.93 42.21
N LEU A 14 -9.96 1.92 42.16
CA LEU A 14 -8.89 1.81 41.17
C LEU A 14 -9.54 1.61 39.79
N ILE A 15 -9.69 2.70 39.04
CA ILE A 15 -10.08 2.65 37.64
C ILE A 15 -8.89 2.06 36.89
N SER A 16 -8.89 0.74 36.69
CA SER A 16 -8.00 0.09 35.73
C SER A 16 -8.41 0.57 34.34
N SER A 17 -7.69 1.56 33.83
CA SER A 17 -7.79 1.99 32.43
C SER A 17 -7.39 0.82 31.54
N PHE A 18 -8.35 0.00 31.13
CA PHE A 18 -8.17 -0.90 30.00
C PHE A 18 -7.95 -0.04 28.76
N GLY A 19 -6.69 0.13 28.37
CA GLY A 19 -6.32 0.76 27.12
C GLY A 19 -6.86 -0.11 25.98
N ILE A 20 -7.94 0.31 25.34
CA ILE A 20 -8.37 -0.24 24.07
C ILE A 20 -7.25 0.08 23.07
N SER A 21 -6.39 -0.90 22.77
CA SER A 21 -5.52 -0.78 21.60
C SER A 21 -6.44 -0.70 20.38
N ALA A 22 -6.52 0.49 19.78
CA ALA A 22 -7.12 0.62 18.46
C ALA A 22 -6.33 -0.33 17.54
N ASN A 23 -7.00 -1.36 17.03
CA ASN A 23 -6.45 -2.21 15.97
C ASN A 23 -6.20 -1.31 14.77
N ILE A 24 -4.95 -0.88 14.58
CA ILE A 24 -4.56 -0.10 13.40
C ILE A 24 -4.63 -1.05 12.22
N ILE A 25 -5.61 -0.84 11.35
CA ILE A 25 -5.75 -1.56 10.09
C ILE A 25 -4.48 -1.30 9.27
N THR A 26 -3.69 -2.35 9.06
CA THR A 26 -2.53 -2.34 8.17
C THR A 26 -3.06 -2.65 6.78
N PRO A 27 -2.94 -1.76 5.78
CA PRO A 27 -3.32 -2.12 4.42
C PRO A 27 -2.37 -3.20 3.92
N GLU A 28 -2.91 -4.41 3.78
CA GLU A 28 -2.17 -5.58 3.31
C GLU A 28 -2.15 -5.66 1.78
N ARG A 29 -3.13 -5.03 1.15
CA ARG A 29 -3.37 -4.99 -0.30
C ARG A 29 -3.86 -3.59 -0.72
N PRO A 30 -3.81 -3.26 -2.02
CA PRO A 30 -4.39 -2.04 -2.54
C PRO A 30 -5.88 -1.90 -2.21
N ASP A 31 -6.32 -0.68 -1.94
CA ASP A 31 -7.75 -0.35 -1.86
C ASP A 31 -8.30 -0.20 -3.28
N VAL A 32 -9.37 -0.93 -3.61
CA VAL A 32 -9.92 -0.99 -4.98
C VAL A 32 -10.54 0.32 -5.46
N TYR A 33 -10.93 1.21 -4.55
CA TYR A 33 -11.50 2.52 -4.86
C TYR A 33 -10.41 3.59 -4.93
N ALA A 34 -9.40 3.49 -4.05
CA ALA A 34 -8.30 4.45 -4.00
C ALA A 34 -7.24 4.19 -5.07
N THR A 35 -6.99 2.91 -5.35
CA THR A 35 -5.90 2.44 -6.19
C THR A 35 -6.43 1.39 -7.18
N PRO A 36 -7.33 1.77 -8.10
CA PRO A 36 -7.83 0.88 -9.14
C PRO A 36 -6.73 0.44 -10.13
N GLY A 37 -5.60 1.17 -10.18
CA GLY A 37 -4.56 1.05 -11.19
C GLY A 37 -4.72 2.16 -12.23
N ASP A 38 -3.60 2.65 -12.72
CA ASP A 38 -3.54 3.65 -13.79
C ASP A 38 -2.34 3.36 -14.68
N LEU A 39 -2.52 3.57 -15.99
CA LEU A 39 -1.55 3.22 -17.01
C LEU A 39 -0.94 4.50 -17.58
N CYS A 40 0.36 4.45 -17.86
CA CYS A 40 1.06 5.53 -18.55
C CYS A 40 0.53 5.66 -19.98
N ASP A 41 0.43 6.89 -20.47
CA ASP A 41 0.22 7.23 -21.87
C ASP A 41 1.07 8.44 -22.31
N GLU A 42 1.00 8.81 -23.59
CA GLU A 42 1.82 9.89 -24.17
C GLU A 42 1.44 11.31 -23.71
N THR A 43 0.32 11.46 -23.01
CA THR A 43 -0.13 12.73 -22.43
C THR A 43 0.39 12.93 -21.02
N ASP A 44 0.89 11.88 -20.37
CA ASP A 44 1.54 11.98 -19.08
C ASP A 44 2.81 12.84 -19.15
N PRO A 45 3.02 13.76 -18.20
CA PRO A 45 4.18 14.67 -18.20
C PRO A 45 5.52 13.95 -18.01
N ASP A 46 5.47 12.72 -17.52
CA ASP A 46 6.58 11.82 -17.22
C ASP A 46 6.75 10.73 -18.28
N PHE A 47 5.95 10.71 -19.35
CA PHE A 47 6.16 9.83 -20.49
C PHE A 47 7.54 10.06 -21.13
N ILE A 48 8.26 8.98 -21.41
CA ILE A 48 9.57 9.05 -22.09
C ILE A 48 9.53 8.36 -23.45
N GLU A 49 9.00 7.13 -23.51
CA GLU A 49 9.12 6.29 -24.70
C GLU A 49 8.07 5.17 -24.70
N TYR A 50 7.93 4.53 -25.87
CA TYR A 50 7.27 3.25 -26.00
C TYR A 50 8.30 2.12 -25.90
N ARG A 51 7.97 1.06 -25.15
CA ARG A 51 8.82 -0.11 -24.92
C ARG A 51 8.19 -1.39 -25.44
N TYR A 52 9.06 -2.38 -25.66
CA TYR A 52 8.71 -3.73 -26.09
C TYR A 52 8.02 -3.76 -27.46
N GLN A 53 7.73 -4.96 -27.95
CA GLN A 53 7.04 -5.13 -29.23
C GLN A 53 5.59 -4.60 -29.19
N GLU A 54 4.96 -4.64 -28.02
CA GLU A 54 3.58 -4.19 -27.82
C GLU A 54 3.41 -2.67 -27.73
N HIS A 55 4.48 -1.88 -27.90
CA HIS A 55 4.43 -0.41 -27.79
C HIS A 55 3.80 0.06 -26.47
N VAL A 56 4.35 -0.45 -25.37
CA VAL A 56 3.91 -0.10 -24.01
C VAL A 56 4.48 1.25 -23.62
N ALA A 57 3.63 2.24 -23.34
CA ALA A 57 4.07 3.54 -22.85
C ALA A 57 4.83 3.40 -21.52
N TYR A 58 5.95 4.11 -21.40
CA TYR A 58 6.81 4.07 -20.22
C TYR A 58 7.01 5.48 -19.66
N CYS A 59 6.67 5.61 -18.38
CA CYS A 59 6.81 6.84 -17.62
C CYS A 59 8.05 6.78 -16.70
N GLU A 60 8.81 7.88 -16.63
CA GLU A 60 9.89 8.04 -15.65
C GLU A 60 9.33 8.02 -14.23
N ARG A 61 10.02 7.44 -13.26
CA ARG A 61 9.57 7.50 -11.86
C ARG A 61 9.60 8.93 -11.34
N ASN A 62 8.42 9.52 -11.12
CA ASN A 62 8.27 10.86 -10.57
C ASN A 62 7.15 10.93 -9.52
N VAL A 63 7.45 10.48 -8.29
CA VAL A 63 6.50 10.54 -7.16
C VAL A 63 6.96 11.55 -6.12
N SER A 64 6.33 12.73 -6.11
CA SER A 64 6.68 13.83 -5.21
C SER A 64 6.43 13.50 -3.72
N VAL A 65 7.14 14.19 -2.82
CA VAL A 65 6.94 14.05 -1.37
C VAL A 65 5.51 14.40 -0.96
N ASN A 66 4.92 15.43 -1.58
CA ASN A 66 3.54 15.84 -1.32
C ASN A 66 2.54 14.77 -1.73
N LEU A 67 2.74 14.14 -2.90
CA LEU A 67 1.91 13.03 -3.36
C LEU A 67 2.00 11.83 -2.40
N LYS A 68 3.22 11.44 -1.97
CA LYS A 68 3.40 10.39 -0.95
C LYS A 68 2.66 10.71 0.34
N ALA A 69 2.71 11.96 0.80
CA ALA A 69 2.00 12.40 2.00
C ALA A 69 0.47 12.35 1.84
N LYS A 70 -0.06 12.72 0.67
CA LYS A 70 -1.48 12.61 0.33
C LYS A 70 -1.95 11.15 0.41
N ILE A 71 -1.20 10.22 -0.18
CA ILE A 71 -1.52 8.79 -0.18
C ILE A 71 -1.50 8.23 1.24
N TYR A 72 -0.46 8.51 2.04
CA TYR A 72 -0.44 8.06 3.44
C TYR A 72 -1.62 8.58 4.25
N LYS A 73 -2.05 9.82 4.02
CA LYS A 73 -3.22 10.40 4.68
C LYS A 73 -4.50 9.68 4.27
N TYR A 74 -4.68 9.41 2.98
CA TYR A 74 -5.84 8.70 2.46
C TYR A 74 -5.99 7.31 3.10
N TYR A 75 -4.88 6.58 3.19
CA TYR A 75 -4.82 5.24 3.79
C TYR A 75 -4.75 5.25 5.33
N ASN A 76 -4.93 6.40 5.98
CA ASN A 76 -4.88 6.55 7.43
C ASN A 76 -3.58 6.02 8.08
N ILE A 77 -2.44 6.14 7.38
CA ILE A 77 -1.12 5.73 7.90
C ILE A 77 -0.49 6.85 8.73
N PRO A 78 -0.39 6.69 10.06
CA PRO A 78 0.16 7.73 10.91
C PRO A 78 1.67 7.88 10.69
N ALA A 79 2.20 9.09 10.92
CA ALA A 79 3.58 9.44 10.61
C ALA A 79 4.61 8.50 11.27
N ASN A 80 4.36 8.08 12.52
CA ASN A 80 5.22 7.16 13.27
C ASN A 80 5.27 5.73 12.68
N ARG A 81 4.34 5.35 11.79
CA ARG A 81 4.30 4.04 11.13
C ARG A 81 4.80 4.05 9.69
N ARG A 82 4.97 5.23 9.06
CA ARG A 82 5.36 5.35 7.64
C ARG A 82 6.67 4.64 7.30
N ARG A 83 7.58 4.45 8.27
CA ARG A 83 8.84 3.71 8.07
C ARG A 83 8.63 2.24 7.70
N SER A 84 7.48 1.65 8.04
CA SER A 84 7.14 0.26 7.69
C SER A 84 6.58 0.13 6.28
N TYR A 85 6.36 1.24 5.57
CA TYR A 85 5.74 1.26 4.25
C TYR A 85 6.66 1.88 3.21
N THR A 86 6.38 1.55 1.96
CA THR A 86 6.89 2.24 0.78
C THR A 86 5.68 2.65 -0.06
N ILE A 87 5.68 3.87 -0.61
CA ILE A 87 4.69 4.21 -1.63
C ILE A 87 5.10 3.50 -2.91
N ASP A 88 4.28 2.55 -3.32
CA ASP A 88 4.55 1.62 -4.41
C ASP A 88 3.51 1.75 -5.51
N HIS A 89 3.91 1.38 -6.72
CA HIS A 89 3.03 1.37 -7.88
C HIS A 89 2.18 0.10 -7.88
N TYR A 90 0.86 0.19 -8.06
CA TYR A 90 0.01 -0.98 -8.15
C TYR A 90 0.34 -1.78 -9.42
N ILE A 91 0.33 -1.10 -10.57
CA ILE A 91 0.89 -1.57 -11.83
C ILE A 91 2.30 -0.98 -11.97
N PRO A 92 3.37 -1.80 -12.04
CA PRO A 92 4.74 -1.30 -12.17
C PRO A 92 4.95 -0.45 -13.42
N LEU A 93 5.77 0.60 -13.30
CA LEU A 93 6.19 1.43 -14.44
C LEU A 93 6.82 0.59 -15.56
N SER A 94 7.54 -0.49 -15.21
CA SER A 94 8.20 -1.39 -16.17
C SER A 94 7.23 -2.09 -17.13
N ILE A 95 5.95 -2.21 -16.78
CA ILE A 95 4.90 -2.76 -17.66
C ILE A 95 3.84 -1.71 -18.02
N GLY A 96 4.18 -0.44 -17.85
CA GLY A 96 3.40 0.71 -18.31
C GLY A 96 2.36 1.23 -17.31
N GLY A 97 2.57 1.06 -16.01
CA GLY A 97 1.84 1.86 -15.01
C GLY A 97 2.31 3.32 -15.00
N SER A 98 1.49 4.23 -14.46
CA SER A 98 1.81 5.67 -14.34
C SER A 98 2.24 6.07 -12.92
N ASN A 99 2.66 7.33 -12.71
CA ASN A 99 2.84 7.90 -11.36
C ASN A 99 1.55 8.52 -10.78
N HIS A 100 0.40 8.34 -11.43
CA HIS A 100 -0.86 8.89 -10.96
C HIS A 100 -1.27 8.28 -9.60
N GLU A 101 -2.01 9.04 -8.80
CA GLU A 101 -2.38 8.60 -7.44
C GLU A 101 -3.23 7.33 -7.40
N GLN A 102 -4.00 7.09 -8.46
CA GLN A 102 -4.80 5.88 -8.64
C GLN A 102 -3.96 4.63 -8.93
N ASN A 103 -2.67 4.79 -9.22
CA ASN A 103 -1.71 3.71 -9.34
C ASN A 103 -0.75 3.63 -8.15
N LEU A 104 -0.97 4.38 -7.06
CA LEU A 104 -0.06 4.41 -5.92
C LEU A 104 -0.75 4.02 -4.63
N TRP A 105 -0.06 3.24 -3.79
CA TRP A 105 -0.55 2.81 -2.49
C TRP A 105 0.59 2.60 -1.49
N PRO A 106 0.33 2.63 -0.17
CA PRO A 106 1.33 2.31 0.84
C PRO A 106 1.46 0.79 0.98
N GLU A 107 2.48 0.22 0.36
CA GLU A 107 2.78 -1.20 0.49
C GLU A 107 3.63 -1.46 1.74
N HIS A 108 3.16 -2.36 2.60
CA HIS A 108 3.90 -2.74 3.80
C HIS A 108 5.15 -3.57 3.43
N LYS A 109 6.31 -3.21 4.00
CA LYS A 109 7.60 -3.81 3.66
C LYS A 109 7.65 -5.33 3.89
N GLU A 110 7.07 -5.81 4.98
CA GLU A 110 7.05 -7.26 5.27
C GLU A 110 6.16 -8.03 4.30
N ILE A 111 5.11 -7.41 3.77
CA ILE A 111 4.23 -8.03 2.78
C ILE A 111 4.89 -8.05 1.40
N LYS A 112 5.56 -6.95 1.02
CA LYS A 112 6.36 -6.89 -0.21
C LYS A 112 7.43 -7.99 -0.25
N LYS A 113 8.08 -8.29 0.88
CA LYS A 113 9.10 -9.34 0.99
C LYS A 113 8.59 -10.76 0.67
N LEU A 114 7.28 -11.01 0.75
CA LEU A 114 6.71 -12.32 0.42
C LEU A 114 6.66 -12.59 -1.09
N ARG A 115 6.96 -11.57 -1.91
CA ARG A 115 6.95 -11.61 -3.39
C ARG A 115 8.20 -10.95 -3.98
N PRO A 116 9.43 -11.38 -3.60
CA PRO A 116 10.66 -10.62 -3.83
C PRO A 116 10.98 -10.38 -5.31
N ASN A 117 10.60 -11.30 -6.19
CA ASN A 117 10.94 -11.24 -7.61
C ASN A 117 9.75 -10.94 -8.53
N LEU A 118 8.54 -10.76 -7.99
CA LEU A 118 7.31 -10.66 -8.79
C LEU A 118 7.43 -9.64 -9.93
N GLU A 119 7.80 -8.40 -9.62
CA GLU A 119 7.86 -7.34 -10.63
C GLU A 119 9.01 -7.53 -11.62
N VAL A 120 10.09 -8.21 -11.22
CA VAL A 120 11.24 -8.51 -12.08
C VAL A 120 10.87 -9.62 -13.06
N GLU A 121 10.32 -10.73 -12.56
CA GLU A 121 9.91 -11.88 -13.38
C GLU A 121 8.87 -11.48 -14.43
N VAL A 122 7.88 -10.69 -14.04
CA VAL A 122 6.85 -10.16 -14.95
C VAL A 122 7.45 -9.21 -15.98
N TYR A 123 8.33 -8.30 -15.55
CA TYR A 123 9.05 -7.40 -16.47
C TYR A 123 9.86 -8.17 -17.52
N GLU A 124 10.64 -9.16 -17.11
CA GLU A 124 11.47 -9.94 -18.03
C GLU A 124 10.61 -10.74 -19.01
N ALA A 125 9.49 -11.30 -18.55
CA ALA A 125 8.57 -12.03 -19.39
C ALA A 125 7.92 -11.15 -20.47
N VAL A 126 7.53 -9.91 -20.14
CA VAL A 126 7.03 -8.92 -21.13
C VAL A 126 8.15 -8.50 -22.09
N ARG A 127 9.33 -8.18 -21.56
CA ARG A 127 10.49 -7.76 -22.36
C ARG A 127 10.88 -8.79 -23.41
N GLU A 128 10.79 -10.08 -23.06
CA GLU A 128 11.14 -11.21 -23.92
C GLU A 128 9.97 -11.68 -24.79
N GLY A 129 8.78 -11.05 -24.68
CA GLY A 129 7.59 -11.46 -25.41
C GLY A 129 7.03 -12.83 -25.01
N ARG A 130 7.37 -13.32 -23.80
CA ARG A 130 6.86 -14.59 -23.26
C ARG A 130 5.40 -14.48 -22.81
N ILE A 131 4.99 -13.29 -22.36
CA ILE A 131 3.62 -12.95 -21.99
C ILE A 131 3.27 -11.57 -22.54
N THR A 132 1.98 -11.29 -22.73
CA THR A 132 1.49 -9.98 -23.13
C THR A 132 1.50 -8.98 -21.97
N ARG A 133 1.43 -7.68 -22.26
CA ARG A 133 1.26 -6.64 -21.23
C ARG A 133 0.03 -6.91 -20.36
N GLN A 134 -1.08 -7.33 -20.96
CA GLN A 134 -2.31 -7.60 -20.20
C GLN A 134 -2.13 -8.79 -19.24
N GLN A 135 -1.50 -9.87 -19.69
CA GLN A 135 -1.20 -11.02 -18.83
C GLN A 135 -0.31 -10.62 -17.64
N ALA A 136 0.70 -9.79 -17.90
CA ALA A 136 1.57 -9.23 -16.87
C ALA A 136 0.80 -8.38 -15.84
N ILE A 137 -0.12 -7.52 -16.28
CA ILE A 137 -0.99 -6.73 -15.40
C ILE A 137 -1.86 -7.65 -14.53
N ASP A 138 -2.47 -8.68 -15.13
CA ASP A 138 -3.33 -9.62 -14.43
C ASP A 138 -2.54 -10.40 -13.35
N GLU A 139 -1.30 -10.80 -13.62
CA GLU A 139 -0.41 -11.45 -12.66
C GLU A 139 -0.06 -10.53 -11.47
N ILE A 140 0.28 -9.28 -11.75
CA ILE A 140 0.55 -8.26 -10.73
C ILE A 140 -0.67 -8.02 -9.85
N ILE A 141 -1.84 -7.81 -10.45
CA ILE A 141 -3.10 -7.57 -9.74
C ILE A 141 -3.40 -8.77 -8.84
N LYS A 142 -3.36 -9.98 -9.39
CA LYS A 142 -3.62 -11.21 -8.63
C LYS A 142 -2.69 -11.33 -7.42
N ALA A 143 -1.40 -11.09 -7.58
CA ALA A 143 -0.42 -11.24 -6.52
C ALA A 143 -0.47 -10.12 -5.45
N LYS A 144 -0.71 -8.86 -5.85
CA LYS A 144 -0.82 -7.74 -4.90
C LYS A 144 -2.16 -7.72 -4.16
N MET A 145 -3.24 -8.21 -4.78
CA MET A 145 -4.56 -8.32 -4.15
C MET A 145 -4.69 -9.53 -3.22
N ASN A 146 -3.88 -10.57 -3.44
CA ASN A 146 -3.91 -11.80 -2.64
C ASN A 146 -2.49 -12.13 -2.12
N PRO A 147 -1.91 -11.27 -1.26
CA PRO A 147 -0.60 -11.54 -0.69
C PRO A 147 -0.63 -12.83 0.15
N PRO A 148 0.46 -13.60 0.20
CA PRO A 148 0.60 -14.67 1.19
C PRO A 148 0.41 -14.10 2.61
N LEU A 149 -0.25 -14.86 3.49
CA LEU A 149 -0.45 -14.42 4.87
C LEU A 149 0.86 -14.54 5.66
N LEU A 150 1.13 -13.56 6.53
CA LEU A 150 2.15 -13.68 7.55
C LEU A 150 1.63 -14.64 8.64
N PHE A 151 2.21 -15.83 8.73
CA PHE A 151 1.94 -16.80 9.80
C PHE A 151 2.72 -16.46 11.06
#